data_AF-A0A0D7X1D3-F1
#
_entry.id   AF-A0A0D7X1D3-F1
#
_cell.length_a   1.000
_cell.length_b   1.000
_cell.length_c   1.000
_cell.angle_alpha   90.00
_cell.angle_beta   90.00
_cell.angle_gamma   90.00
#
_symmetry.space_group_name_H-M   'P 1'
#
loop_
_entity.id
_entity.type
_entity.pdbx_description
1 polymer ?
#
loop_
_entity_poly.entity_id
_entity_poly.type
_entity_poly.pdbx_seq_one_letter_code
_entity_poly.pdbx_strand_id
1 'polypeptide(L)'
;MKKTAISAICALILLSAAQAAFAAEPVLIAKQPVTQAKQNNQSQYKILTNGTKLDLGSLHAYKKGTLVLDNGSVKTTLTIGTDNYYVQSSHAIGMSAPTKLGAAPTTVKGNVYVPVKIYNILFSNPKTVNVTQQTITIHTPQEENVQIPNPLVEFKTLQAAEKSVGFATYAPSILTDEYKQDLIQVISNSIVEVFYSNGKDTNRYRVAEGSEDISGNYEIYSQVSKKDIHGTDITIKGNNNVVNQAAWTQNNKSYSLFLESGVSVQTLEKILKQLSV
;
A
#
# COMPACT_ATOMS: atom_id res chain seq x y z
N MET A 1 25.94 75.63 -22.62
CA MET A 1 25.45 75.47 -24.01
C MET A 1 25.67 74.03 -24.45
N LYS A 2 24.68 73.44 -25.14
CA LYS A 2 24.62 72.10 -25.81
C LYS A 2 24.40 70.91 -24.85
N LYS A 3 23.18 70.35 -24.68
CA LYS A 3 22.41 69.43 -25.58
C LYS A 3 23.35 68.36 -26.19
N THR A 4 23.16 67.04 -26.00
CA THR A 4 22.03 66.23 -26.50
C THR A 4 22.02 64.81 -25.87
N ALA A 5 20.82 64.22 -25.81
CA ALA A 5 20.52 62.85 -25.40
C ALA A 5 20.80 61.81 -26.52
N ILE A 6 21.03 60.53 -26.14
CA ILE A 6 20.75 59.24 -26.84
C ILE A 6 20.62 58.21 -25.70
N SER A 7 19.42 57.77 -25.29
CA SER A 7 18.61 56.64 -25.78
C SER A 7 19.20 55.23 -25.61
N ALA A 8 18.49 54.43 -24.81
CA ALA A 8 18.25 52.97 -24.88
C ALA A 8 19.42 51.98 -24.67
N ILE A 9 19.32 51.14 -23.64
CA ILE A 9 18.70 49.80 -23.69
C ILE A 9 18.68 49.25 -22.25
N CYS A 10 17.48 48.96 -21.75
CA CYS A 10 17.28 48.30 -20.47
C CYS A 10 17.57 46.80 -20.66
N ALA A 11 18.78 46.37 -20.30
CA ALA A 11 19.10 44.94 -20.21
C ALA A 11 18.65 44.43 -18.84
N LEU A 12 17.45 43.84 -18.81
CA LEU A 12 16.96 43.09 -17.66
C LEU A 12 17.77 41.79 -17.56
N ILE A 13 18.86 41.80 -16.79
CA ILE A 13 19.56 40.57 -16.41
C ILE A 13 18.70 39.91 -15.34
N LEU A 14 17.92 38.91 -15.74
CA LEU A 14 17.36 37.90 -14.84
C LEU A 14 18.53 37.19 -14.17
N LEU A 15 18.92 37.65 -12.98
CA LEU A 15 19.72 36.84 -12.08
C LEU A 15 18.80 35.70 -11.63
N SER A 16 18.93 34.54 -12.27
CA SER A 16 18.32 33.31 -11.76
C SER A 16 18.97 33.03 -10.39
N ALA A 17 18.27 33.36 -9.32
CA ALA A 17 18.56 32.78 -8.03
C ALA A 17 18.26 31.30 -8.15
N ALA A 18 19.28 30.50 -8.47
CA ALA A 18 19.22 29.07 -8.28
C ALA A 18 18.93 28.85 -6.80
N GLN A 19 17.72 28.36 -6.48
CA GLN A 19 17.44 27.83 -5.16
C GLN A 19 18.46 26.72 -4.92
N ALA A 20 19.36 26.92 -3.97
CA ALA A 20 20.26 25.88 -3.51
C ALA A 20 19.39 24.70 -3.02
N ALA A 21 19.42 23.61 -3.75
CA ALA A 21 18.97 22.33 -3.24
C ALA A 21 19.85 22.02 -2.02
N PHE A 22 19.26 21.97 -0.83
CA PHE A 22 19.92 21.39 0.33
C PHE A 22 20.15 19.90 0.03
N ALA A 23 21.31 19.58 -0.54
CA ALA A 23 21.84 18.24 -0.49
C ALA A 23 22.14 17.97 0.99
N ALA A 24 21.36 17.07 1.61
CA ALA A 24 21.68 16.58 2.94
C ALA A 24 23.10 16.03 2.91
N GLU A 25 23.99 16.61 3.73
CA GLU A 25 25.37 16.16 3.82
C GLU A 25 25.39 14.67 4.25
N PRO A 26 26.26 13.84 3.65
CA PRO A 26 26.38 12.46 4.07
C PRO A 26 26.85 12.40 5.52
N VAL A 27 26.05 11.76 6.38
CA VAL A 27 26.42 11.50 7.77
C VAL A 27 27.63 10.56 7.78
N LEU A 28 28.79 11.10 8.15
CA LEU A 28 30.00 10.35 8.45
C LEU A 28 29.75 9.49 9.71
N ILE A 29 29.42 8.22 9.52
CA ILE A 29 29.46 7.24 10.60
C ILE A 29 30.93 6.94 10.90
N ALA A 30 31.42 7.61 11.95
CA ALA A 30 32.57 7.27 12.80
C ALA A 30 33.74 6.48 12.19
N LYS A 31 34.93 7.09 12.26
CA LYS A 31 36.22 6.40 12.21
C LYS A 31 36.17 5.09 13.01
N GLN A 32 36.43 3.99 12.31
CA GLN A 32 36.81 2.67 12.84
C GLN A 32 37.78 2.80 14.05
N PRO A 33 37.67 1.89 15.05
CA PRO A 33 37.96 0.49 14.78
C PRO A 33 36.90 -0.50 15.29
N VAL A 34 36.31 -1.26 14.38
CA VAL A 34 35.60 -2.51 14.66
C VAL A 34 36.67 -3.57 14.87
N THR A 35 36.81 -4.09 16.09
CA THR A 35 37.75 -5.18 16.35
C THR A 35 37.25 -6.48 15.69
N GLN A 36 37.99 -6.95 14.70
CA GLN A 36 37.79 -8.23 14.02
C GLN A 36 38.25 -9.39 14.94
N ALA A 37 37.47 -10.46 15.02
CA ALA A 37 37.97 -11.77 15.46
C ALA A 37 37.72 -12.81 14.35
N LYS A 38 38.75 -13.59 14.03
CA LYS A 38 38.66 -14.72 13.09
C LYS A 38 38.46 -16.01 13.90
N GLN A 39 37.41 -16.76 13.58
CA GLN A 39 37.30 -18.19 13.93
C GLN A 39 36.82 -18.96 12.70
N ASN A 40 37.47 -20.09 12.39
CA ASN A 40 37.10 -21.02 11.32
C ASN A 40 36.90 -20.37 9.93
N ASN A 41 37.82 -19.50 9.50
CA ASN A 41 37.76 -18.80 8.21
C ASN A 41 36.53 -17.93 7.96
N GLN A 42 35.76 -17.59 9.01
CA GLN A 42 34.61 -16.69 8.91
C GLN A 42 34.84 -15.43 9.78
N SER A 43 34.54 -14.27 9.20
CA SER A 43 34.58 -13.00 9.91
C SER A 43 33.37 -12.88 10.84
N GLN A 44 33.62 -12.73 12.14
CA GLN A 44 32.57 -12.41 13.13
C GLN A 44 32.73 -10.96 13.62
N TYR A 45 31.59 -10.29 13.82
CA TYR A 45 31.52 -8.86 14.19
C TYR A 45 30.88 -8.70 15.57
N LYS A 46 31.46 -7.85 16.42
CA LYS A 46 30.93 -7.53 17.75
C LYS A 46 29.66 -6.68 17.60
N ILE A 47 28.53 -7.18 18.09
CA ILE A 47 27.29 -6.40 18.20
C ILE A 47 27.50 -5.37 19.32
N LEU A 48 27.57 -4.09 18.97
CA LEU A 48 27.58 -2.98 19.92
C LEU A 48 26.15 -2.47 20.10
N THR A 49 25.61 -2.60 21.30
CA THR A 49 24.39 -1.89 21.71
C THR A 49 24.75 -0.47 22.17
N ASN A 50 25.17 0.32 21.18
CA ASN A 50 24.95 1.76 20.94
C ASN A 50 25.51 2.94 21.73
N GLY A 51 25.88 3.94 20.93
CA GLY A 51 25.71 5.36 21.25
C GLY A 51 24.27 5.89 21.18
N THR A 52 23.34 5.28 20.41
CA THR A 52 21.86 5.42 20.62
C THR A 52 21.04 4.20 20.14
N LYS A 53 20.77 3.22 21.03
CA LYS A 53 20.34 1.79 20.79
C LYS A 53 19.63 1.48 19.46
N LEU A 54 20.15 0.51 18.69
CA LEU A 54 19.35 -0.30 17.76
C LEU A 54 18.39 -1.08 18.66
N ASP A 55 17.30 -0.42 19.02
CA ASP A 55 16.22 -0.96 19.80
C ASP A 55 15.43 -1.90 18.89
N LEU A 56 15.73 -3.20 18.97
CA LEU A 56 15.01 -4.23 18.23
C LEU A 56 13.64 -4.55 18.87
N GLY A 57 13.15 -3.68 19.75
CA GLY A 57 12.03 -4.02 20.62
C GLY A 57 12.43 -5.04 21.67
N SER A 58 11.52 -5.28 22.61
CA SER A 58 11.72 -6.12 23.78
C SER A 58 12.16 -7.55 23.42
N LEU A 59 13.45 -7.84 23.56
CA LEU A 59 14.01 -9.19 23.51
C LEU A 59 13.49 -10.01 24.70
N HIS A 60 12.50 -10.87 24.48
CA HIS A 60 11.99 -11.78 25.50
C HIS A 60 12.61 -13.18 25.34
N ALA A 61 13.50 -13.55 26.26
CA ALA A 61 14.03 -14.91 26.33
C ALA A 61 13.03 -15.82 27.08
N TYR A 62 12.49 -16.82 26.40
CA TYR A 62 11.64 -17.85 27.01
C TYR A 62 12.33 -19.21 26.93
N LYS A 63 12.64 -19.78 28.11
CA LYS A 63 13.24 -21.10 28.37
C LYS A 63 14.72 -21.30 28.00
N LYS A 64 15.35 -22.20 28.75
CA LYS A 64 16.75 -22.63 28.65
C LYS A 64 17.00 -23.28 27.27
N GLY A 65 17.58 -22.52 26.33
CA GLY A 65 18.00 -23.00 25.01
C GLY A 65 17.24 -22.40 23.81
N THR A 66 16.17 -21.63 24.04
CA THR A 66 15.39 -20.97 22.98
C THR A 66 15.24 -19.48 23.25
N LEU A 67 15.34 -18.65 22.22
CA LEU A 67 15.18 -17.18 22.31
C LEU A 67 14.22 -16.70 21.24
N VAL A 68 13.31 -15.78 21.56
CA VAL A 68 12.43 -15.17 20.56
C VAL A 68 12.97 -13.79 20.22
N LEU A 69 13.14 -13.53 18.93
CA LEU A 69 13.36 -12.20 18.39
C LEU A 69 12.03 -11.72 17.80
N ASP A 70 11.57 -10.53 18.15
CA ASP A 70 10.28 -9.97 17.70
C ASP A 70 10.43 -8.46 17.49
N ASN A 71 10.09 -7.97 16.30
CA ASN A 71 10.10 -6.53 16.00
C ASN A 71 8.70 -5.89 16.01
N GLY A 72 7.69 -6.57 16.57
CA GLY A 72 6.30 -6.14 16.61
C GLY A 72 5.46 -6.57 15.39
N SER A 73 6.09 -6.91 14.27
CA SER A 73 5.42 -7.39 13.04
C SER A 73 5.79 -8.84 12.72
N VAL A 74 7.09 -9.14 12.81
CA VAL A 74 7.69 -10.43 12.56
C VAL A 74 8.45 -10.86 13.81
N LYS A 75 8.27 -12.13 14.17
CA LYS A 75 9.06 -12.84 15.15
C LYS A 75 9.69 -14.11 14.60
N THR A 76 10.77 -14.54 15.23
CA THR A 76 11.43 -15.81 14.96
C THR A 76 11.96 -16.42 16.27
N THR A 77 11.88 -17.74 16.40
CA THR A 77 12.44 -18.45 17.56
C THR A 77 13.78 -19.04 17.19
N LEU A 78 14.82 -18.59 17.87
CA LEU A 78 16.16 -19.15 17.83
C LEU A 78 16.23 -20.37 18.73
N THR A 79 16.82 -21.44 18.22
CA THR A 79 17.24 -22.60 19.02
C THR A 79 18.76 -22.67 19.01
N ILE A 80 19.39 -22.63 20.19
CA ILE A 80 20.86 -22.69 20.29
C ILE A 80 21.36 -24.02 19.71
N GLY A 81 22.35 -23.96 18.82
CA GLY A 81 22.93 -25.12 18.15
C GLY A 81 22.22 -25.56 16.86
N THR A 82 21.13 -24.91 16.48
CA THR A 82 20.34 -25.28 15.28
C THR A 82 20.32 -24.17 14.23
N ASP A 83 20.86 -24.44 13.04
CA ASP A 83 20.75 -23.55 11.85
C ASP A 83 19.38 -23.77 11.19
N ASN A 84 18.34 -23.19 11.79
CA ASN A 84 16.97 -23.25 11.32
C ASN A 84 16.20 -22.02 11.77
N TYR A 85 15.73 -21.23 10.79
CA TYR A 85 15.10 -19.94 11.01
C TYR A 85 13.81 -19.85 10.21
N TYR A 86 12.87 -19.04 10.65
CA TYR A 86 11.61 -18.84 9.93
C TYR A 86 11.05 -17.45 10.24
N VAL A 87 10.23 -16.94 9.33
CA VAL A 87 9.39 -15.76 9.56
C VAL A 87 8.11 -16.23 10.20
N GLN A 88 7.72 -15.68 11.34
CA GLN A 88 6.39 -15.85 11.91
C GLN A 88 5.78 -14.48 12.17
N SER A 89 4.51 -14.29 11.82
CA SER A 89 3.81 -13.06 12.20
C SER A 89 3.70 -12.95 13.72
N SER A 90 4.03 -11.78 14.28
CA SER A 90 3.85 -11.49 15.70
C SER A 90 2.37 -11.51 16.10
N HIS A 91 1.47 -11.29 15.14
CA HIS A 91 0.01 -11.32 15.25
C HIS A 91 -0.63 -12.66 14.82
N ALA A 92 0.17 -13.72 14.67
CA ALA A 92 -0.30 -15.08 14.35
C ALA A 92 -1.02 -15.26 12.99
N ILE A 93 -0.73 -14.39 12.01
CA ILE A 93 -1.31 -14.46 10.65
C ILE A 93 -0.77 -15.66 9.85
N GLY A 94 0.46 -16.09 10.12
CA GLY A 94 1.10 -17.18 9.39
C GLY A 94 2.59 -17.31 9.67
N MET A 95 3.22 -18.31 9.05
CA MET A 95 4.64 -18.63 9.20
C MET A 95 5.23 -19.10 7.87
N SER A 96 6.49 -18.74 7.58
CA SER A 96 7.21 -19.25 6.42
C SER A 96 7.68 -20.70 6.64
N ALA A 97 8.01 -21.40 5.56
CA ALA A 97 8.83 -22.59 5.66
C ALA A 97 10.18 -22.26 6.35
N PRO A 98 10.77 -23.17 7.13
CA PRO A 98 12.08 -22.95 7.72
C PRO A 98 13.19 -22.83 6.66
N THR A 99 14.21 -22.03 6.97
CA THR A 99 15.36 -21.75 6.12
C THR A 99 16.66 -21.77 6.92
N LYS A 100 17.77 -22.00 6.22
CA LYS A 100 19.13 -21.98 6.78
C LYS A 100 19.82 -20.67 6.45
N LEU A 101 20.55 -20.12 7.42
CA LEU A 101 21.37 -18.92 7.21
C LEU A 101 22.87 -19.24 7.15
N GLY A 102 23.25 -20.50 7.34
CA GLY A 102 24.61 -21.01 7.17
C GLY A 102 25.44 -21.04 8.45
N ALA A 103 24.85 -20.66 9.59
CA ALA A 103 25.45 -20.84 10.91
C ALA A 103 24.32 -20.91 11.96
N ALA A 104 24.49 -21.76 12.96
CA ALA A 104 23.56 -21.87 14.08
C ALA A 104 23.77 -20.77 15.13
N PRO A 105 22.75 -20.38 15.90
CA PRO A 105 22.93 -19.55 17.09
C PRO A 105 23.83 -20.27 18.10
N THR A 106 24.77 -19.56 18.71
CA THR A 106 25.70 -20.13 19.70
C THR A 106 25.88 -19.22 20.90
N THR A 107 26.27 -19.78 22.04
CA THR A 107 26.53 -19.02 23.26
C THR A 107 28.03 -18.93 23.53
N VAL A 108 28.56 -17.70 23.66
CA VAL A 108 29.95 -17.46 24.05
C VAL A 108 29.98 -16.51 25.24
N LYS A 109 30.57 -16.96 26.36
CA LYS A 109 30.65 -16.19 27.62
C LYS A 109 29.31 -15.61 28.07
N GLY A 110 28.23 -16.39 27.95
CA GLY A 110 26.87 -15.99 28.33
C GLY A 110 26.12 -15.13 27.30
N ASN A 111 26.76 -14.71 26.21
CA ASN A 111 26.12 -13.95 25.13
C ASN A 111 25.74 -14.86 23.97
N VAL A 112 24.58 -14.61 23.34
CA VAL A 112 24.12 -15.35 22.17
C VAL A 112 24.59 -14.64 20.89
N TYR A 113 25.21 -15.40 20.00
CA TYR A 113 25.71 -14.97 18.70
C TYR A 113 24.87 -15.64 17.61
N VAL A 114 24.51 -14.86 16.59
CA VAL A 114 23.65 -15.28 15.47
C VAL A 114 24.24 -14.83 14.14
N PRO A 115 23.86 -15.46 13.01
CA PRO A 115 24.22 -14.96 11.69
C PRO A 115 23.67 -13.56 11.48
N VAL A 116 24.49 -12.66 10.92
CA VAL A 116 24.04 -11.29 10.63
C VAL A 116 22.83 -11.26 9.69
N LYS A 117 22.67 -12.26 8.82
CA LYS A 117 21.50 -12.41 7.95
C LYS A 117 20.19 -12.65 8.71
N ILE A 118 20.20 -12.78 10.03
CA ILE A 118 18.98 -12.83 10.85
C ILE A 118 18.11 -11.58 10.65
N TYR A 119 18.71 -10.43 10.33
CA TYR A 119 17.97 -9.22 10.00
C TYR A 119 17.12 -9.39 8.72
N ASN A 120 17.56 -10.19 7.74
CA ASN A 120 16.73 -10.50 6.57
C ASN A 120 15.43 -11.23 6.97
N ILE A 121 15.49 -12.05 8.02
CA ILE A 121 14.31 -12.75 8.56
C ILE A 121 13.42 -11.76 9.31
N LEU A 122 13.99 -10.98 10.24
CA LEU A 122 13.22 -10.02 11.04
C LEU A 122 12.53 -8.96 10.20
N PHE A 123 13.16 -8.48 9.13
CA PHE A 123 12.56 -7.49 8.23
C PHE A 123 11.86 -8.13 7.02
N SER A 124 11.77 -9.46 6.95
CA SER A 124 11.20 -10.21 5.81
C SER A 124 11.70 -9.72 4.44
N ASN A 125 12.97 -9.31 4.37
CA ASN A 125 13.57 -8.74 3.17
C ASN A 125 15.00 -9.28 2.99
N PRO A 126 15.27 -10.04 1.90
CA PRO A 126 16.59 -10.64 1.68
C PRO A 126 17.69 -9.61 1.38
N LYS A 127 17.35 -8.36 1.07
CA LYS A 127 18.29 -7.26 0.77
C LYS A 127 18.64 -6.40 1.99
N THR A 128 18.05 -6.68 3.16
CA THR A 128 18.32 -5.94 4.40
C THR A 128 19.80 -5.95 4.76
N VAL A 129 20.47 -7.09 4.59
CA VAL A 129 21.91 -7.22 4.90
C VAL A 129 22.72 -7.34 3.62
N ASN A 130 23.65 -6.41 3.45
CA ASN A 130 24.71 -6.50 2.45
C ASN A 130 26.04 -6.79 3.15
N VAL A 131 26.69 -7.87 2.77
CA VAL A 131 28.01 -8.26 3.27
C VAL A 131 29.01 -8.18 2.13
N THR A 132 29.97 -7.26 2.23
CA THR A 132 31.13 -7.18 1.34
C THR A 132 32.38 -7.69 2.05
N GLN A 133 33.52 -7.72 1.35
CA GLN A 133 34.80 -8.09 1.95
C GLN A 133 35.27 -7.11 3.05
N GLN A 134 34.77 -5.87 3.05
CA GLN A 134 35.26 -4.78 3.91
C GLN A 134 34.19 -4.24 4.86
N THR A 135 32.91 -4.36 4.49
CA THR A 135 31.80 -3.75 5.22
C THR A 135 30.62 -4.70 5.34
N ILE A 136 29.89 -4.56 6.44
CA ILE A 136 28.52 -5.06 6.56
C ILE A 136 27.63 -3.83 6.64
N THR A 137 26.65 -3.75 5.76
CA THR A 137 25.59 -2.75 5.80
C THR A 137 24.28 -3.44 6.15
N ILE A 138 23.60 -2.95 7.19
CA ILE A 138 22.24 -3.36 7.52
C ILE A 138 21.35 -2.19 7.14
N HIS A 139 20.64 -2.34 6.04
CA HIS A 139 19.51 -1.50 5.70
C HIS A 139 18.36 -1.97 6.59
N THR A 140 18.19 -1.35 7.76
CA THR A 140 16.83 -1.29 8.31
C THR A 140 15.98 -0.73 7.19
N PRO A 141 14.75 -1.22 6.95
CA PRO A 141 13.81 -0.39 6.23
C PRO A 141 13.94 0.96 6.90
N GLN A 142 14.37 1.96 6.14
CA GLN A 142 14.09 3.33 6.53
C GLN A 142 12.56 3.29 6.81
N GLU A 143 12.01 4.20 7.58
CA GLU A 143 10.71 4.67 7.10
C GLU A 143 10.97 5.30 5.73
N GLU A 144 11.25 4.46 4.70
CA GLU A 144 10.44 4.52 3.51
C GLU A 144 9.07 4.64 4.13
N ASN A 145 8.53 5.83 4.03
CA ASN A 145 7.12 6.01 3.89
C ASN A 145 6.74 5.07 2.73
N VAL A 146 6.71 3.76 2.99
CA VAL A 146 5.86 2.82 2.32
C VAL A 146 4.52 3.30 2.82
N GLN A 147 4.08 4.42 2.23
CA GLN A 147 2.68 4.61 1.97
C GLN A 147 2.30 3.26 1.40
N ILE A 148 1.66 2.43 2.24
CA ILE A 148 0.73 1.44 1.74
C ILE A 148 -0.02 2.23 0.67
N PRO A 149 0.15 1.90 -0.62
CA PRO A 149 -0.40 2.70 -1.69
C PRO A 149 -1.84 2.96 -1.29
N ASN A 150 -2.23 4.23 -1.14
CA ASN A 150 -3.58 4.53 -0.69
C ASN A 150 -4.49 3.74 -1.63
N PRO A 151 -5.24 2.74 -1.13
CA PRO A 151 -6.02 1.90 -2.02
C PRO A 151 -7.08 2.75 -2.73
N LEU A 152 -7.36 3.96 -2.25
CA LEU A 152 -8.25 4.92 -2.86
C LEU A 152 -7.44 6.06 -3.47
N VAL A 153 -7.52 6.22 -4.78
CA VAL A 153 -6.92 7.36 -5.48
C VAL A 153 -8.03 8.17 -6.13
N GLU A 154 -8.16 9.44 -5.76
CA GLU A 154 -9.17 10.34 -6.30
C GLU A 154 -8.74 10.92 -7.66
N PHE A 155 -9.71 11.11 -8.55
CA PHE A 155 -9.50 11.68 -9.88
C PHE A 155 -10.48 12.82 -10.15
N LYS A 156 -9.99 13.87 -10.81
CA LYS A 156 -10.83 14.98 -11.24
C LYS A 156 -11.75 14.64 -12.41
N THR A 157 -11.41 13.61 -13.19
CA THR A 157 -12.12 13.23 -14.40
C THR A 157 -12.17 11.71 -14.55
N LEU A 158 -13.25 11.20 -15.17
CA LEU A 158 -13.37 9.78 -15.48
C LEU A 158 -12.24 9.29 -16.38
N GLN A 159 -11.84 10.10 -17.37
CA GLN A 159 -10.74 9.78 -18.29
C GLN A 159 -9.40 9.56 -17.57
N ALA A 160 -9.14 10.30 -16.48
CA ALA A 160 -7.92 10.09 -15.70
C ALA A 160 -7.98 8.77 -14.91
N ALA A 161 -9.16 8.42 -14.37
CA ALA A 161 -9.38 7.14 -13.71
C ALA A 161 -9.23 5.95 -14.69
N GLU A 162 -9.82 6.04 -15.89
CA GLU A 162 -9.69 5.03 -16.96
C GLU A 162 -8.23 4.75 -17.34
N LYS A 163 -7.42 5.80 -17.49
CA LYS A 163 -5.98 5.67 -17.76
C LYS A 163 -5.24 4.96 -16.61
N SER A 164 -5.69 5.14 -15.38
CA SER A 164 -5.11 4.49 -14.19
C SER A 164 -5.43 3.00 -14.13
N VAL A 165 -6.65 2.60 -14.48
CA VAL A 165 -7.08 1.19 -14.45
C VAL A 165 -6.81 0.43 -15.76
N GLY A 166 -6.48 1.14 -16.84
CA GLY A 166 -6.16 0.54 -18.13
C GLY A 166 -7.37 0.11 -18.97
N PHE A 167 -8.59 0.53 -18.60
CA PHE A 167 -9.81 0.23 -19.36
C PHE A 167 -10.77 1.40 -19.46
N ALA A 168 -11.53 1.44 -20.54
CA ALA A 168 -12.60 2.42 -20.75
C ALA A 168 -13.88 2.01 -20.02
N THR A 169 -14.59 3.00 -19.49
CA THR A 169 -15.88 2.86 -18.83
C THR A 169 -16.77 4.07 -19.16
N TYR A 170 -18.01 4.05 -18.69
CA TYR A 170 -18.92 5.17 -18.84
C TYR A 170 -19.62 5.44 -17.52
N ALA A 171 -19.62 6.72 -17.13
CA ALA A 171 -20.39 7.23 -16.01
C ALA A 171 -20.88 8.65 -16.39
N PRO A 172 -22.18 8.92 -16.35
CA PRO A 172 -22.72 10.24 -16.67
C PRO A 172 -22.31 11.26 -15.61
N SER A 173 -22.29 12.55 -15.94
CA SER A 173 -22.07 13.62 -14.95
C SER A 173 -23.30 13.85 -14.05
N ILE A 174 -24.47 13.38 -14.49
CA ILE A 174 -25.75 13.46 -13.78
C ILE A 174 -26.39 12.07 -13.86
N LEU A 175 -26.60 11.41 -12.72
CA LEU A 175 -27.21 10.08 -12.67
C LEU A 175 -28.74 10.17 -12.76
N THR A 176 -29.30 11.16 -12.07
CA THR A 176 -30.71 11.60 -12.15
C THR A 176 -30.74 13.10 -11.89
N ASP A 177 -31.88 13.78 -12.13
CA ASP A 177 -32.00 15.24 -11.97
C ASP A 177 -31.51 15.78 -10.61
N GLU A 178 -31.58 14.96 -9.56
CA GLU A 178 -31.16 15.32 -8.20
C GLU A 178 -29.71 14.93 -7.88
N TYR A 179 -29.17 13.89 -8.53
CA TYR A 179 -27.90 13.27 -8.15
C TYR A 179 -26.80 13.57 -9.19
N LYS A 180 -25.90 14.47 -8.82
CA LYS A 180 -24.77 14.90 -9.66
C LYS A 180 -23.48 14.20 -9.22
N GLN A 181 -22.58 13.97 -10.17
CA GLN A 181 -21.27 13.39 -9.88
C GLN A 181 -20.53 14.28 -8.87
N ASP A 182 -20.07 13.66 -7.78
CA ASP A 182 -19.43 14.34 -6.65
C ASP A 182 -17.95 13.95 -6.54
N LEU A 183 -17.68 12.65 -6.48
CA LEU A 183 -16.33 12.10 -6.37
C LEU A 183 -16.10 10.97 -7.39
N ILE A 184 -14.90 10.92 -7.95
CA ILE A 184 -14.41 9.79 -8.75
C ILE A 184 -13.15 9.28 -8.05
N GLN A 185 -13.10 7.98 -7.76
CA GLN A 185 -11.92 7.35 -7.22
C GLN A 185 -11.67 5.97 -7.82
N VAL A 186 -10.44 5.49 -7.70
CA VAL A 186 -10.06 4.12 -8.05
C VAL A 186 -9.69 3.36 -6.79
N ILE A 187 -10.28 2.18 -6.61
CA ILE A 187 -9.97 1.25 -5.53
C ILE A 187 -8.96 0.22 -6.01
N SER A 188 -7.84 0.09 -5.30
CA SER A 188 -6.79 -0.91 -5.52
C SER A 188 -6.38 -1.04 -6.99
N ASN A 189 -6.28 0.10 -7.69
CA ASN A 189 -5.93 0.21 -9.12
C ASN A 189 -6.80 -0.64 -10.07
N SER A 190 -7.99 -1.05 -9.68
CA SER A 190 -8.80 -2.03 -10.43
C SER A 190 -10.29 -1.70 -10.52
N ILE A 191 -10.85 -0.98 -9.55
CA ILE A 191 -12.27 -0.64 -9.52
C ILE A 191 -12.42 0.87 -9.67
N VAL A 192 -13.09 1.33 -10.73
CA VAL A 192 -13.52 2.72 -10.86
C VAL A 192 -14.80 2.90 -10.04
N GLU A 193 -14.81 3.85 -9.12
CA GLU A 193 -15.95 4.19 -8.27
C GLU A 193 -16.35 5.66 -8.49
N VAL A 194 -17.64 5.88 -8.76
CA VAL A 194 -18.23 7.20 -8.95
C VAL A 194 -19.35 7.40 -7.94
N PHE A 195 -19.22 8.45 -7.15
CA PHE A 195 -20.24 8.90 -6.21
C PHE A 195 -21.11 9.97 -6.86
N TYR A 196 -22.41 9.87 -6.60
CA TYR A 196 -23.40 10.86 -7.00
C TYR A 196 -24.14 11.34 -5.77
N SER A 197 -24.15 12.65 -5.53
CA SER A 197 -24.76 13.25 -4.34
C SER A 197 -25.85 14.25 -4.73
N ASN A 198 -26.89 14.32 -3.90
CA ASN A 198 -27.88 15.39 -3.90
C ASN A 198 -27.70 16.34 -2.70
N GLY A 199 -26.60 16.21 -1.95
CA GLY A 199 -26.30 16.96 -0.72
C GLY A 199 -26.85 16.33 0.57
N LYS A 200 -27.71 15.32 0.48
CA LYS A 200 -28.25 14.58 1.62
C LYS A 200 -27.88 13.10 1.58
N ASP A 201 -28.16 12.44 0.46
CA ASP A 201 -27.90 11.03 0.22
C ASP A 201 -26.85 10.88 -0.89
N THR A 202 -26.15 9.76 -0.90
CA THR A 202 -25.09 9.44 -1.86
C THR A 202 -25.28 8.08 -2.50
N ASN A 203 -25.41 8.08 -3.82
CA ASN A 203 -25.44 6.87 -4.64
C ASN A 203 -24.03 6.55 -5.16
N ARG A 204 -23.76 5.26 -5.40
CA ARG A 204 -22.41 4.79 -5.74
C ARG A 204 -22.44 3.81 -6.89
N TYR A 205 -21.70 4.12 -7.94
CA TYR A 205 -21.56 3.30 -9.12
C TYR A 205 -20.12 2.77 -9.22
N ARG A 206 -19.96 1.47 -9.49
CA ARG A 206 -18.65 0.82 -9.60
C ARG A 206 -18.54 0.03 -10.89
N VAL A 207 -17.34 0.04 -11.48
CA VAL A 207 -16.98 -0.76 -12.65
C VAL A 207 -15.59 -1.36 -12.46
N ALA A 208 -15.42 -2.63 -12.78
CA ALA A 208 -14.13 -3.33 -12.78
C ALA A 208 -14.09 -4.39 -13.88
N GLU A 209 -12.91 -4.82 -14.30
CA GLU A 209 -12.79 -6.00 -15.16
C GLU A 209 -13.07 -7.30 -14.41
N GLY A 210 -13.64 -8.27 -15.13
CA GLY A 210 -13.99 -9.58 -14.62
C GLY A 210 -15.49 -9.76 -14.42
N SER A 211 -15.82 -10.68 -13.52
CA SER A 211 -17.20 -11.13 -13.23
C SER A 211 -17.48 -11.26 -11.73
N GLU A 212 -16.56 -10.79 -10.89
CA GLU A 212 -16.68 -10.85 -9.43
C GLU A 212 -17.64 -9.77 -8.89
N ASP A 213 -18.20 -9.98 -7.70
CA ASP A 213 -18.98 -8.95 -7.00
C ASP A 213 -18.05 -7.84 -6.50
N ILE A 214 -18.27 -6.63 -7.02
CA ILE A 214 -17.50 -5.43 -6.67
C ILE A 214 -18.29 -4.42 -5.84
N SER A 215 -19.50 -4.76 -5.39
CA SER A 215 -20.42 -3.81 -4.74
C SER A 215 -19.85 -3.16 -3.48
N GLY A 216 -19.02 -3.91 -2.74
CA GLY A 216 -18.53 -3.52 -1.42
C GLY A 216 -19.67 -3.25 -0.43
N ASN A 217 -20.84 -3.83 -0.68
CA ASN A 217 -22.03 -3.72 0.15
C ASN A 217 -22.29 -5.07 0.81
N TYR A 218 -22.05 -5.14 2.12
CA TYR A 218 -22.24 -6.34 2.93
C TYR A 218 -23.62 -6.42 3.60
N GLU A 219 -24.52 -5.48 3.28
CA GLU A 219 -25.88 -5.47 3.81
C GLU A 219 -26.67 -6.70 3.37
N ILE A 220 -27.49 -7.21 4.29
CA ILE A 220 -28.38 -8.34 4.05
C ILE A 220 -29.75 -7.79 3.67
N TYR A 221 -30.18 -8.10 2.46
CA TYR A 221 -31.48 -7.70 1.92
C TYR A 221 -32.46 -8.86 1.98
N SER A 222 -33.69 -8.56 2.41
CA SER A 222 -34.79 -9.53 2.47
C SER A 222 -35.35 -9.89 1.09
N GLN A 223 -35.13 -9.04 0.09
CA GLN A 223 -35.58 -9.23 -1.28
C GLN A 223 -34.39 -9.28 -2.24
N VAL A 224 -34.27 -10.37 -2.99
CA VAL A 224 -33.25 -10.57 -4.04
C VAL A 224 -33.94 -11.18 -5.25
N SER A 225 -33.73 -10.61 -6.43
CA SER A 225 -34.26 -11.15 -7.68
C SER A 225 -33.36 -10.81 -8.87
N LYS A 226 -33.53 -11.54 -9.97
CA LYS A 226 -32.91 -11.23 -11.26
C LYS A 226 -33.97 -10.66 -12.20
N LYS A 227 -33.60 -9.66 -12.99
CA LYS A 227 -34.46 -9.04 -13.99
C LYS A 227 -33.68 -8.77 -15.26
N ASP A 228 -34.23 -9.18 -16.40
CA ASP A 228 -33.75 -8.75 -17.71
C ASP A 228 -34.16 -7.28 -17.92
N ILE A 229 -33.17 -6.43 -18.13
CA ILE A 229 -33.37 -5.04 -18.53
C ILE A 229 -32.56 -4.84 -19.80
N HIS A 230 -33.26 -4.63 -20.92
CA HIS A 230 -32.65 -4.42 -22.24
C HIS A 230 -31.68 -5.53 -22.68
N GLY A 231 -31.95 -6.80 -22.32
CA GLY A 231 -31.10 -7.94 -22.68
C GLY A 231 -29.90 -8.12 -21.75
N THR A 232 -29.84 -7.38 -20.64
CA THR A 232 -28.84 -7.56 -19.59
C THR A 232 -29.52 -8.10 -18.33
N ASP A 233 -29.00 -9.22 -17.82
CA ASP A 233 -29.47 -9.81 -16.56
C ASP A 233 -28.93 -9.00 -15.37
N ILE A 234 -29.83 -8.27 -14.70
CA ILE A 234 -29.53 -7.47 -13.52
C ILE A 234 -29.97 -8.20 -12.26
N THR A 235 -29.05 -8.40 -11.32
CA THR A 235 -29.40 -8.85 -9.96
C THR A 235 -29.73 -7.62 -9.13
N ILE A 236 -30.95 -7.55 -8.61
CA ILE A 236 -31.43 -6.46 -7.74
C ILE A 236 -31.65 -6.97 -6.32
N LYS A 237 -31.29 -6.15 -5.33
CA LYS A 237 -31.46 -6.43 -3.90
C LYS A 237 -32.04 -5.22 -3.18
N GLY A 238 -32.88 -5.46 -2.17
CA GLY A 238 -33.52 -4.40 -1.41
C GLY A 238 -34.44 -4.89 -0.29
N ASN A 239 -35.13 -3.94 0.34
CA ASN A 239 -36.09 -4.17 1.41
C ASN A 239 -37.36 -3.37 1.11
N ASN A 240 -38.50 -3.73 1.72
CA ASN A 240 -39.73 -2.93 1.67
C ASN A 240 -40.18 -2.51 0.25
N ASN A 241 -39.95 -3.37 -0.75
CA ASN A 241 -40.28 -3.15 -2.16
C ASN A 241 -39.52 -2.00 -2.85
N VAL A 242 -38.38 -1.57 -2.29
CA VAL A 242 -37.43 -0.69 -2.97
C VAL A 242 -36.14 -1.44 -3.31
N VAL A 243 -35.43 -0.99 -4.34
CA VAL A 243 -34.12 -1.51 -4.76
C VAL A 243 -33.03 -0.61 -4.22
N ASN A 244 -32.12 -1.16 -3.43
CA ASN A 244 -30.94 -0.46 -2.90
C ASN A 244 -29.64 -0.87 -3.61
N GLN A 245 -29.62 -2.05 -4.24
CA GLN A 245 -28.43 -2.57 -4.90
C GLN A 245 -28.82 -3.21 -6.23
N ALA A 246 -28.13 -2.85 -7.30
CA ALA A 246 -28.14 -3.54 -8.57
C ALA A 246 -26.73 -3.99 -8.94
N ALA A 247 -26.58 -5.16 -9.54
CA ALA A 247 -25.30 -5.69 -10.00
C ALA A 247 -25.48 -6.49 -11.29
N TRP A 248 -24.56 -6.33 -12.25
CA TRP A 248 -24.60 -7.04 -13.52
C TRP A 248 -23.20 -7.21 -14.09
N THR A 249 -23.08 -8.07 -15.10
CA THR A 249 -21.83 -8.27 -15.85
C THR A 249 -22.10 -8.10 -17.33
N GLN A 250 -21.24 -7.36 -18.01
CA GLN A 250 -21.32 -7.14 -19.46
C GLN A 250 -19.92 -6.96 -20.03
N ASN A 251 -19.62 -7.57 -21.19
CA ASN A 251 -18.34 -7.40 -21.90
C ASN A 251 -17.08 -7.61 -21.02
N ASN A 252 -17.08 -8.67 -20.19
CA ASN A 252 -16.00 -8.99 -19.24
C ASN A 252 -15.74 -7.87 -18.19
N LYS A 253 -16.79 -7.13 -17.82
CA LYS A 253 -16.76 -6.16 -16.73
C LYS A 253 -17.90 -6.42 -15.75
N SER A 254 -17.59 -6.27 -14.47
CA SER A 254 -18.55 -6.24 -13.38
C SER A 254 -18.99 -4.80 -13.13
N TYR A 255 -20.28 -4.66 -12.85
CA TYR A 255 -20.92 -3.39 -12.55
C TYR A 255 -21.74 -3.50 -11.27
N SER A 256 -21.74 -2.43 -10.48
CA SER A 256 -22.57 -2.32 -9.28
C SER A 256 -23.11 -0.91 -9.13
N LEU A 257 -24.40 -0.80 -8.80
CA LEU A 257 -25.05 0.46 -8.44
C LEU A 257 -25.70 0.32 -7.06
N PHE A 258 -25.24 1.12 -6.11
CA PHE A 258 -25.84 1.27 -4.79
C PHE A 258 -26.65 2.56 -4.73
N LEU A 259 -27.86 2.46 -4.18
CA LEU A 259 -28.85 3.52 -4.06
C LEU A 259 -29.26 3.65 -2.58
N GLU A 260 -28.76 4.68 -1.90
CA GLU A 260 -28.84 4.80 -0.44
C GLU A 260 -30.29 4.80 0.07
N SER A 261 -31.11 5.70 -0.45
CA SER A 261 -32.55 5.78 -0.11
C SER A 261 -33.41 4.69 -0.76
N GLY A 262 -32.83 3.90 -1.66
CA GLY A 262 -33.53 2.91 -2.48
C GLY A 262 -34.49 3.55 -3.49
N VAL A 263 -34.86 2.81 -4.53
CA VAL A 263 -35.76 3.30 -5.59
C VAL A 263 -36.75 2.25 -6.05
N SER A 264 -37.82 2.69 -6.72
CA SER A 264 -38.70 1.76 -7.44
C SER A 264 -37.97 1.10 -8.62
N VAL A 265 -38.42 -0.09 -9.03
CA VAL A 265 -37.86 -0.77 -10.22
C VAL A 265 -37.99 0.08 -11.50
N GLN A 266 -39.06 0.86 -11.64
CA GLN A 266 -39.24 1.76 -12.79
C GLN A 266 -38.22 2.90 -12.79
N THR A 267 -37.87 3.42 -11.61
CA THR A 267 -36.81 4.42 -11.46
C THR A 267 -35.44 3.80 -11.76
N LEU A 268 -35.18 2.59 -11.29
CA LEU A 268 -33.95 1.85 -11.60
C LEU A 268 -33.76 1.69 -13.12
N GLU A 269 -34.79 1.28 -13.86
CA GLU A 269 -34.72 1.14 -15.33
C GLU A 269 -34.31 2.45 -16.03
N LYS A 270 -34.82 3.59 -15.55
CA LYS A 270 -34.42 4.91 -16.07
C LYS A 270 -32.95 5.22 -15.79
N ILE A 271 -32.46 4.86 -14.60
CA ILE A 271 -31.05 5.06 -14.22
C ILE A 271 -30.14 4.15 -15.05
N LEU A 272 -30.49 2.87 -15.21
CA LEU A 272 -29.72 1.92 -15.99
C LEU A 272 -29.60 2.34 -17.45
N LYS A 273 -30.68 2.89 -18.03
CA LYS A 273 -30.64 3.50 -19.37
C LYS A 273 -29.65 4.65 -19.46
N GLN A 274 -29.55 5.50 -18.41
CA GLN A 274 -28.53 6.55 -18.37
C GLN A 274 -27.12 5.97 -18.32
N LEU A 275 -26.92 4.79 -17.73
CA LEU A 275 -25.65 4.06 -17.67
C LEU A 275 -25.36 3.23 -18.94
N SER A 276 -26.15 3.40 -20.01
CA SER A 276 -26.04 2.64 -21.26
C SER A 276 -26.26 1.13 -21.11
N VAL A 277 -27.09 0.74 -20.13
CA VAL A 277 -27.65 -0.60 -19.95
C VAL A 277 -29.05 -0.62 -20.54
#